data_AF-A0A366IFL5-F1
#
_entry.id   AF-A0A366IFL5-F1
#
_cell.length_a   1.000
_cell.length_b   1.000
_cell.length_c   1.000
_cell.angle_alpha   90.00
_cell.angle_beta   90.00
_cell.angle_gamma   90.00
#
_symmetry.space_group_name_H-M   'P 1'
#
loop_
_entity.id
_entity.type
_entity.pdbx_description
1 polymer ?
#
loop_
_entity_poly.entity_id
_entity_poly.type
_entity_poly.pdbx_seq_one_letter_code
_entity_poly.pdbx_strand_id
1 'polypeptide(L)'
;MKKRIISALIIFALSCIMVGCFGEKEATKSKNSEKDKPPNELKELQNEIDEVVKNTMKKDWTASLTKTKDIQTTWNELYPDLQEKGIAQESVDGFVDDLNTLSNSLIDMTLKLPKEKQQQGGNQEQGSQQQTTQQGGGQGEGGQGGGGTNQEQSQKASSQPSNQSGGGQSEQQGGGEQGGQGGSQQQDQINKDPQKALEKVDPTVDLNKEELSIVRNSIELQKHMNKFVSLFNVQAPGDLYQLKYLLHDINISSKEINWEKVNSSMKSTLNLWGSIEPKALEADKNLNLQLKQSINEVEDVVREKNEKLIGMKTKTSLELIEKLIKSFEEK
;
A
#
# COMPACT_ATOMS: atom_id res chain seq x y z
N MET A 1 25.48 82.67 46.42
CA MET A 1 26.02 82.21 45.12
C MET A 1 26.18 80.69 45.20
N LYS A 2 25.17 79.92 44.76
CA LYS A 2 25.07 79.32 43.41
C LYS A 2 26.32 78.54 42.99
N LYS A 3 26.31 77.23 43.24
CA LYS A 3 26.33 76.18 42.21
C LYS A 3 25.99 74.84 42.90
N ARG A 4 24.75 74.39 42.73
CA ARG A 4 24.36 73.18 41.96
C ARG A 4 24.62 71.91 42.78
N ILE A 5 23.65 71.35 43.51
CA ILE A 5 22.37 70.79 43.02
C ILE A 5 22.62 70.01 41.74
N ILE A 6 22.84 68.71 41.86
CA ILE A 6 22.47 67.61 40.95
C ILE A 6 23.02 66.33 41.60
N SER A 7 22.21 65.26 41.56
CA SER A 7 22.50 63.90 42.05
C SER A 7 22.11 63.53 43.48
N ALA A 8 21.23 64.32 44.11
CA ALA A 8 20.25 63.81 45.08
C ALA A 8 19.00 63.25 44.34
N LEU A 9 19.21 62.47 43.26
CA LEU A 9 18.15 62.02 42.35
C LEU A 9 18.36 60.60 41.78
N ILE A 10 19.16 59.75 42.44
CA ILE A 10 19.31 58.32 42.09
C ILE A 10 19.13 57.41 43.33
N ILE A 11 18.67 57.97 44.46
CA ILE A 11 18.35 57.21 45.69
C ILE A 11 16.91 57.54 46.10
N PHE A 12 15.95 57.46 45.17
CA PHE A 12 14.51 57.46 45.48
C PHE A 12 13.64 57.21 44.23
N ALA A 13 13.91 56.14 43.49
CA ALA A 13 12.97 55.68 42.45
C ALA A 13 13.01 54.15 42.39
N LEU A 14 11.83 53.56 42.59
CA LEU A 14 11.50 52.13 42.43
C LEU A 14 11.71 51.22 43.64
N SER A 15 11.16 51.63 44.79
CA SER A 15 10.58 50.68 45.75
C SER A 15 9.12 51.06 46.05
N CYS A 16 8.21 50.19 45.57
CA CYS A 16 6.82 49.99 45.99
C CYS A 16 5.76 50.99 45.50
N ILE A 17 4.88 50.53 44.60
CA ILE A 17 3.40 50.62 44.56
C ILE A 17 3.00 49.85 43.26
N MET A 18 2.62 48.56 43.32
CA MET A 18 1.28 47.99 43.57
C MET A 18 0.52 47.64 42.27
N VAL A 19 -0.09 46.44 42.31
CA VAL A 19 -1.26 45.94 41.55
C VAL A 19 -1.05 45.38 40.13
N GLY A 20 -1.38 44.09 40.00
CA GLY A 20 -1.83 43.45 38.75
C GLY A 20 -0.69 42.83 37.94
N CYS A 21 -0.65 41.56 37.58
CA CYS A 21 -1.67 40.54 37.52
C CYS A 21 -1.01 39.21 37.92
N PHE A 22 -1.68 38.44 38.77
CA PHE A 22 -1.47 37.00 38.84
C PHE A 22 -1.62 36.48 37.41
N GLY A 23 -0.49 36.18 36.76
CA GLY A 23 -0.48 35.26 35.63
C GLY A 23 -0.81 33.91 36.21
N GLU A 24 -2.11 33.64 36.25
CA GLU A 24 -2.68 32.30 36.35
C GLU A 24 -1.76 31.38 35.54
N LYS A 25 -1.03 30.49 36.23
CA LYS A 25 -0.58 29.28 35.59
C LYS A 25 -1.89 28.57 35.27
N GLU A 26 -2.45 28.90 34.11
CA GLU A 26 -3.35 28.01 33.43
C GLU A 26 -2.57 26.70 33.37
N ALA A 27 -2.95 25.78 34.27
CA ALA A 27 -2.90 24.38 33.94
C ALA A 27 -3.62 24.31 32.61
N THR A 28 -2.84 24.28 31.53
CA THR A 28 -3.33 23.96 30.20
C THR A 28 -3.80 22.52 30.32
N LYS A 29 -5.02 22.36 30.84
CA LYS A 29 -5.79 21.15 30.77
C LYS A 29 -5.85 20.82 29.29
N SER A 30 -5.04 19.84 28.90
CA SER A 30 -5.40 18.79 27.97
C SER A 30 -6.44 19.24 26.94
N LYS A 31 -5.99 19.95 25.89
CA LYS A 31 -6.76 20.16 24.66
C LYS A 31 -6.04 19.63 23.41
N ASN A 32 -5.00 18.81 23.56
CA ASN A 32 -4.18 18.32 22.45
C ASN A 32 -4.34 16.83 22.11
N SER A 33 -5.15 16.07 22.85
CA SER A 33 -5.23 14.61 22.64
C SER A 33 -5.85 14.20 21.29
N GLU A 34 -6.53 15.11 20.60
CA GLU A 34 -7.17 14.82 19.30
C GLU A 34 -6.23 15.12 18.12
N LYS A 35 -5.37 16.14 18.25
CA LYS A 35 -4.37 16.49 17.22
C LYS A 35 -3.24 15.47 17.10
N ASP A 36 -3.01 14.63 18.10
CA ASP A 36 -1.94 13.63 18.10
C ASP A 36 -2.37 12.28 17.51
N LYS A 37 -3.66 12.10 17.19
CA LYS A 37 -4.13 10.89 16.52
C LYS A 37 -3.66 10.86 15.07
N PRO A 38 -3.33 9.67 14.53
CA PRO A 38 -2.99 9.54 13.12
C PRO A 38 -4.22 9.85 12.24
N PRO A 39 -4.05 10.59 11.13
CA PRO A 39 -5.08 10.74 10.11
C PRO A 39 -5.34 9.39 9.41
N ASN A 40 -6.52 9.21 8.82
CA ASN A 40 -6.90 7.95 8.16
C ASN A 40 -6.01 7.67 6.94
N GLU A 41 -5.62 8.76 6.28
CA GLU A 41 -4.77 8.83 5.10
C GLU A 41 -3.40 8.21 5.35
N LEU A 42 -2.91 8.18 6.61
CA LEU A 42 -1.66 7.50 6.96
C LEU A 42 -1.77 5.98 6.80
N LYS A 43 -2.90 5.40 7.21
CA LYS A 43 -3.17 3.96 7.07
C LYS A 43 -3.51 3.61 5.63
N GLU A 44 -4.23 4.48 4.94
CA GLU A 44 -4.49 4.35 3.51
C GLU A 44 -3.19 4.32 2.72
N LEU A 45 -2.31 5.30 2.92
CA LEU A 45 -0.99 5.37 2.29
C LEU A 45 -0.18 4.10 2.52
N GLN A 46 -0.16 3.57 3.75
CA GLN A 46 0.50 2.30 4.06
C GLN A 46 -0.05 1.16 3.19
N ASN A 47 -1.37 0.98 3.19
CA ASN A 47 -2.02 -0.11 2.46
C ASN A 47 -1.76 -0.01 0.96
N GLU A 48 -1.78 1.21 0.42
CA GLU A 48 -1.53 1.44 -1.00
C GLU A 48 -0.09 1.10 -1.39
N ILE A 49 0.90 1.52 -0.59
CA ILE A 49 2.31 1.14 -0.77
C ILE A 49 2.46 -0.38 -0.73
N ASP A 50 1.84 -1.05 0.24
CA ASP A 50 1.88 -2.50 0.39
C ASP A 50 1.28 -3.23 -0.83
N GLU A 51 0.20 -2.68 -1.39
CA GLU A 51 -0.41 -3.18 -2.61
C GLU A 51 0.50 -2.99 -3.82
N VAL A 52 1.16 -1.84 -3.97
CA VAL A 52 2.14 -1.63 -5.06
C VAL A 52 3.31 -2.60 -4.96
N VAL A 53 3.87 -2.80 -3.76
CA VAL A 53 4.96 -3.78 -3.55
C VAL A 53 4.49 -5.19 -3.95
N LYS A 54 3.29 -5.59 -3.51
CA LYS A 54 2.72 -6.90 -3.85
C LYS A 54 2.45 -7.05 -5.35
N ASN A 55 1.92 -6.01 -6.01
CA ASN A 55 1.55 -6.06 -7.43
C ASN A 55 2.80 -6.07 -8.32
N THR A 56 3.82 -5.26 -8.00
CA THR A 56 5.09 -5.25 -8.74
C THR A 56 5.81 -6.58 -8.64
N MET A 57 5.83 -7.21 -7.45
CA MET A 57 6.39 -8.56 -7.29
C MET A 57 5.68 -9.60 -8.18
N LYS A 58 4.38 -9.42 -8.43
CA LYS A 58 3.58 -10.29 -9.29
C LYS A 58 3.57 -9.88 -10.76
N LYS A 59 4.35 -8.87 -11.14
CA LYS A 59 4.38 -8.30 -12.50
C LYS A 59 3.05 -7.70 -12.96
N ASP A 60 2.19 -7.31 -12.03
CA ASP A 60 0.93 -6.60 -12.33
C ASP A 60 1.21 -5.10 -12.45
N TRP A 61 1.86 -4.72 -13.55
CA TRP A 61 2.34 -3.35 -13.78
C TRP A 61 1.20 -2.35 -13.90
N THR A 62 0.08 -2.74 -14.52
CA THR A 62 -1.09 -1.88 -14.66
C THR A 62 -1.73 -1.60 -13.31
N ALA A 63 -1.98 -2.62 -12.48
CA ALA A 63 -2.52 -2.38 -11.14
C ALA A 63 -1.54 -1.59 -10.27
N SER A 64 -0.24 -1.85 -10.39
CA SER A 64 0.81 -1.09 -9.70
C SER A 64 0.79 0.39 -10.08
N LEU A 65 0.66 0.71 -11.38
CA LEU A 65 0.61 2.08 -11.87
C LEU A 65 -0.64 2.81 -11.38
N THR A 66 -1.81 2.16 -11.46
CA THR A 66 -3.06 2.72 -10.93
C THR A 66 -2.93 3.02 -9.44
N LYS A 67 -2.43 2.06 -8.66
CA LYS A 67 -2.27 2.23 -7.21
C LYS A 67 -1.20 3.27 -6.86
N THR A 68 -0.16 3.44 -7.68
CA THR A 68 0.84 4.52 -7.51
C THR A 68 0.23 5.91 -7.71
N LYS A 69 -0.76 6.05 -8.60
CA LYS A 69 -1.53 7.30 -8.72
C LYS A 69 -2.39 7.55 -7.48
N ASP A 70 -2.97 6.50 -6.89
CA ASP A 70 -3.73 6.64 -5.64
C ASP A 70 -2.81 7.14 -4.51
N ILE A 71 -1.60 6.56 -4.38
CA ILE A 71 -0.55 7.05 -3.44
C ILE A 71 -0.28 8.54 -3.61
N GLN A 72 -0.18 9.05 -4.84
CA GLN A 72 0.01 10.48 -5.10
C GLN A 72 -1.15 11.34 -4.59
N THR A 73 -2.38 10.82 -4.67
CA THR A 73 -3.58 11.49 -4.18
C THR A 73 -3.58 11.50 -2.65
N THR A 74 -3.44 10.33 -2.03
CA THR A 74 -3.36 10.16 -0.57
C THR A 74 -2.23 10.97 0.04
N TRP A 75 -1.07 11.05 -0.63
CA TRP A 75 0.05 11.88 -0.19
C TRP A 75 -0.30 13.36 -0.13
N ASN A 76 -0.99 13.89 -1.14
CA ASN A 76 -1.38 15.30 -1.17
C ASN A 76 -2.39 15.64 -0.06
N GLU A 77 -3.22 14.68 0.32
CA GLU A 77 -4.18 14.81 1.42
C GLU A 77 -3.49 14.70 2.79
N LEU A 78 -2.53 13.79 2.93
CA LEU A 78 -1.77 13.56 4.18
C LEU A 78 -0.73 14.66 4.46
N TYR A 79 -0.16 15.28 3.43
CA TYR A 79 0.98 16.19 3.56
C TYR A 79 0.76 17.37 4.53
N PRO A 80 -0.39 18.08 4.54
CA PRO A 80 -0.66 19.14 5.52
C PRO A 80 -0.55 18.66 6.97
N ASP A 81 -1.04 17.48 7.30
CA ASP A 81 -0.97 16.92 8.66
C ASP A 81 0.48 16.61 9.05
N LEU A 82 1.27 16.04 8.13
CA LEU A 82 2.70 15.80 8.35
C LEU A 82 3.47 17.11 8.57
N GLN A 83 3.13 18.17 7.82
CA GLN A 83 3.70 19.51 7.99
C GLN A 83 3.34 20.11 9.36
N GLU A 84 2.08 20.00 9.80
CA GLU A 84 1.69 20.44 11.15
C GLU A 84 2.45 19.69 12.26
N LYS A 85 2.83 18.43 12.00
CA LYS A 85 3.68 17.63 12.91
C LYS A 85 5.18 17.91 12.79
N GLY A 86 5.59 18.81 11.92
CA GLY A 86 6.99 19.21 11.77
C GLY A 86 7.84 18.17 11.05
N ILE A 87 7.27 17.46 10.06
CA ILE A 87 8.06 16.59 9.19
C ILE A 87 9.23 17.36 8.57
N ALA A 88 10.42 16.75 8.57
CA ALA A 88 11.59 17.36 7.96
C ALA A 88 11.46 17.39 6.44
N GLN A 89 11.83 18.51 5.80
CA GLN A 89 11.75 18.69 4.35
C GLN A 89 12.52 17.59 3.59
N GLU A 90 13.67 17.16 4.09
CA GLU A 90 14.44 16.04 3.51
C GLU A 90 13.64 14.73 3.43
N SER A 91 12.69 14.49 4.33
CA SER A 91 11.86 13.29 4.33
C SER A 91 10.69 13.43 3.36
N VAL A 92 10.19 14.65 3.17
CA VAL A 92 9.20 15.00 2.14
C VAL A 92 9.82 14.81 0.75
N ASP A 93 10.98 15.43 0.52
CA ASP A 93 11.69 15.37 -0.76
C ASP A 93 12.06 13.93 -1.09
N GLY A 94 12.61 13.18 -0.12
CA GLY A 94 12.97 11.77 -0.32
C GLY A 94 11.78 10.87 -0.68
N PHE A 95 10.62 11.08 -0.07
CA PHE A 95 9.41 10.32 -0.43
C PHE A 95 8.91 10.67 -1.84
N VAL A 96 8.89 11.97 -2.17
CA VAL A 96 8.46 12.45 -3.50
C VAL A 96 9.40 11.95 -4.60
N ASP A 97 10.71 11.96 -4.36
CA ASP A 97 11.70 11.45 -5.29
C ASP A 97 11.54 9.94 -5.54
N ASP A 98 11.35 9.15 -4.48
CA ASP A 98 11.11 7.70 -4.58
C ASP A 98 9.78 7.43 -5.31
N LEU A 99 8.73 8.22 -5.06
CA LEU A 99 7.43 8.10 -5.74
C LEU A 99 7.51 8.44 -7.24
N ASN A 100 8.21 9.51 -7.59
CA ASN A 100 8.44 9.89 -8.99
C ASN A 100 9.27 8.84 -9.72
N THR A 101 10.30 8.30 -9.06
CA THR A 101 11.15 7.25 -9.62
C THR A 101 10.34 5.99 -9.93
N LEU A 102 9.50 5.56 -9.00
CA LEU A 102 8.60 4.42 -9.21
C LEU A 102 7.58 4.70 -10.34
N SER A 103 6.93 5.86 -10.30
CA SER A 103 5.94 6.27 -11.29
C SER A 103 6.50 6.21 -12.71
N ASN A 104 7.67 6.82 -12.93
CA ASN A 104 8.33 6.80 -14.24
C ASN A 104 8.65 5.37 -14.69
N SER A 105 9.18 4.55 -13.79
CA SER A 105 9.54 3.15 -14.11
C SER A 105 8.32 2.31 -14.48
N LEU A 106 7.20 2.51 -13.78
CA LEU A 106 5.93 1.82 -14.05
C LEU A 106 5.27 2.30 -15.35
N ILE A 107 5.33 3.60 -15.64
CA ILE A 107 4.85 4.16 -16.92
C ILE A 107 5.63 3.52 -18.07
N ASP A 108 6.97 3.53 -17.99
CA ASP A 108 7.83 2.96 -19.02
C ASP A 108 7.56 1.46 -19.23
N MET A 109 7.45 0.70 -18.14
CA MET A 109 7.14 -0.73 -18.21
C MET A 109 5.74 -1.00 -18.80
N THR A 110 4.73 -0.22 -18.40
CA THR A 110 3.35 -0.39 -18.87
C THR A 110 3.21 -0.03 -20.36
N LEU A 111 3.94 0.98 -20.83
CA LEU A 111 3.98 1.35 -22.25
C LEU A 111 4.65 0.29 -23.14
N LYS A 112 5.56 -0.52 -22.58
CA LYS A 112 6.21 -1.65 -23.28
C LYS A 112 5.30 -2.88 -23.41
N LEU A 113 4.20 -2.96 -22.67
CA LEU A 113 3.32 -4.12 -22.72
C LEU A 113 2.66 -4.29 -24.10
N PRO A 114 2.54 -5.52 -24.61
CA PRO A 114 1.77 -5.78 -25.82
C PRO A 114 0.34 -5.27 -25.65
N LYS A 115 -0.21 -4.64 -26.69
CA LYS A 115 -1.55 -4.03 -26.67
C LYS A 115 -2.68 -4.98 -26.24
N GLU A 116 -2.48 -6.30 -26.39
CA GLU A 116 -3.42 -7.34 -25.93
C GLU A 116 -3.47 -7.51 -24.40
N LYS A 117 -2.38 -7.21 -23.67
CA LYS A 117 -2.34 -7.26 -22.20
C LYS A 117 -2.89 -6.00 -21.52
N GLN A 118 -3.14 -4.93 -22.28
CA GLN A 118 -3.64 -3.65 -21.76
C GLN A 118 -5.16 -3.66 -21.51
N GLN A 119 -5.90 -4.70 -21.94
CA GLN A 119 -7.36 -4.78 -21.82
C GLN A 119 -7.87 -5.55 -20.59
N GLN A 120 -7.01 -6.16 -19.77
CA GLN A 120 -7.47 -6.95 -18.61
C GLN A 120 -7.54 -6.17 -17.28
N GLY A 121 -7.34 -4.85 -17.28
CA GLY A 121 -7.28 -4.04 -16.06
C GLY A 121 -8.10 -2.74 -16.06
N GLY A 122 -9.09 -2.58 -16.94
CA GLY A 122 -9.89 -1.35 -16.99
C GLY A 122 -11.30 -1.59 -17.49
N ASN A 123 -12.27 -1.59 -16.57
CA ASN A 123 -13.63 -1.27 -16.94
C ASN A 123 -13.67 0.17 -17.46
N GLN A 124 -14.51 0.35 -18.48
CA GLN A 124 -14.62 1.51 -19.36
C GLN A 124 -14.66 2.86 -18.64
N GLU A 125 -13.77 3.77 -19.04
CA GLU A 125 -14.14 5.17 -19.23
C GLU A 125 -13.79 5.57 -20.67
N GLN A 126 -14.76 5.44 -21.56
CA GLN A 126 -14.77 6.17 -22.83
C GLN A 126 -15.07 7.64 -22.53
N GLY A 127 -14.02 8.40 -22.25
CA GLY A 127 -14.05 9.87 -22.23
C GLY A 127 -13.80 10.42 -23.63
N SER A 128 -14.87 10.85 -24.28
CA SER A 128 -14.94 11.49 -25.59
C SER A 128 -13.95 12.65 -25.75
N GLN A 129 -13.02 12.56 -26.68
CA GLN A 129 -12.42 13.74 -27.31
C GLN A 129 -12.77 13.73 -28.80
N GLN A 130 -13.93 14.30 -29.10
CA GLN A 130 -14.32 14.60 -30.46
C GLN A 130 -13.64 15.92 -30.85
N GLN A 131 -12.73 15.81 -31.79
CA GLN A 131 -11.97 16.89 -32.39
C GLN A 131 -12.90 17.70 -33.31
N THR A 132 -13.33 18.88 -32.88
CA THR A 132 -14.03 19.84 -33.74
C THR A 132 -13.02 20.65 -34.54
N THR A 133 -12.81 20.25 -35.79
CA THR A 133 -12.24 21.11 -36.83
C THR A 133 -13.38 21.92 -37.44
N GLN A 134 -13.38 23.24 -37.20
CA GLN A 134 -14.16 24.21 -37.97
C GLN A 134 -13.48 24.45 -39.32
N GLN A 135 -14.18 24.17 -40.41
CA GLN A 135 -13.99 24.90 -41.66
C GLN A 135 -15.31 24.93 -42.43
N GLY A 136 -15.78 26.14 -42.73
CA GLY A 136 -17.12 26.41 -43.22
C GLY A 136 -17.31 26.25 -44.73
N GLY A 137 -18.58 26.41 -45.14
CA GLY A 137 -18.94 26.75 -46.51
C GLY A 137 -20.32 26.24 -46.95
N GLY A 138 -21.28 27.16 -47.12
CA GLY A 138 -22.16 27.17 -48.30
C GLY A 138 -23.52 26.44 -48.26
N GLN A 139 -24.57 27.22 -47.96
CA GLN A 139 -25.84 27.42 -48.71
C GLN A 139 -26.67 26.26 -49.33
N GLY A 140 -28.00 26.38 -49.13
CA GLY A 140 -29.06 25.99 -50.09
C GLY A 140 -30.04 24.94 -49.55
N GLU A 141 -31.13 25.33 -48.89
CA GLU A 141 -32.49 25.53 -49.45
C GLU A 141 -33.37 24.25 -49.55
N GLY A 142 -34.51 24.29 -48.84
CA GLY A 142 -35.82 23.97 -49.42
C GLY A 142 -36.42 22.57 -49.23
N GLY A 143 -37.64 22.52 -48.67
CA GLY A 143 -38.69 21.68 -49.26
C GLY A 143 -39.37 20.62 -48.37
N GLN A 144 -40.62 20.93 -48.02
CA GLN A 144 -41.72 20.06 -47.57
C GLN A 144 -41.83 18.65 -48.18
N GLY A 145 -42.47 17.73 -47.46
CA GLY A 145 -43.43 16.81 -48.10
C GLY A 145 -43.65 15.44 -47.47
N GLY A 146 -44.71 15.35 -46.66
CA GLY A 146 -45.73 14.29 -46.62
C GLY A 146 -45.44 12.82 -46.98
N GLY A 147 -45.81 11.94 -46.03
CA GLY A 147 -46.84 10.91 -46.24
C GLY A 147 -46.45 9.57 -46.85
N GLY A 148 -47.09 8.51 -46.35
CA GLY A 148 -47.39 7.33 -47.16
C GLY A 148 -46.85 5.99 -46.67
N THR A 149 -47.77 5.23 -46.10
CA THR A 149 -47.79 3.79 -45.83
C THR A 149 -47.44 2.89 -47.04
N ASN A 150 -46.80 1.74 -46.77
CA ASN A 150 -47.27 0.38 -47.10
C ASN A 150 -46.26 -0.65 -46.52
N GLN A 151 -46.69 -1.55 -45.64
CA GLN A 151 -47.22 -2.88 -45.96
C GLN A 151 -46.30 -3.70 -46.87
N GLU A 152 -45.61 -4.68 -46.28
CA GLU A 152 -45.74 -6.04 -46.79
C GLU A 152 -45.60 -7.07 -45.66
N GLN A 153 -46.46 -8.06 -45.76
CA GLN A 153 -46.89 -9.05 -44.79
C GLN A 153 -46.64 -10.40 -45.44
N SER A 154 -46.12 -11.39 -44.71
CA SER A 154 -46.57 -12.80 -44.72
C SER A 154 -45.60 -13.65 -43.90
N GLN A 155 -46.03 -14.20 -42.75
CA GLN A 155 -46.67 -15.53 -42.59
C GLN A 155 -45.68 -16.67 -42.87
N LYS A 156 -45.58 -17.80 -42.18
CA LYS A 156 -46.26 -18.59 -41.11
C LYS A 156 -45.38 -19.89 -41.07
N ALA A 157 -45.38 -20.84 -40.15
CA ALA A 157 -46.04 -21.13 -38.90
C ALA A 157 -45.30 -22.35 -38.29
N SER A 158 -45.37 -22.42 -36.96
CA SER A 158 -45.36 -23.59 -36.05
C SER A 158 -45.37 -25.01 -36.64
N SER A 159 -44.69 -25.94 -35.97
CA SER A 159 -45.35 -27.05 -35.24
C SER A 159 -44.39 -27.87 -34.36
N GLN A 160 -44.78 -28.04 -33.10
CA GLN A 160 -44.43 -29.16 -32.19
C GLN A 160 -45.57 -30.21 -32.33
N PRO A 161 -45.42 -31.50 -31.94
CA PRO A 161 -45.57 -31.89 -30.53
C PRO A 161 -44.84 -33.18 -30.04
N SER A 162 -44.83 -33.31 -28.70
CA SER A 162 -44.79 -34.45 -27.71
C SER A 162 -44.71 -35.95 -28.16
N ASN A 163 -44.35 -36.97 -27.35
CA ASN A 163 -44.56 -37.22 -25.90
C ASN A 163 -43.85 -38.52 -25.38
N GLN A 164 -43.81 -38.68 -24.04
CA GLN A 164 -43.97 -39.93 -23.23
C GLN A 164 -42.75 -40.84 -22.95
N SER A 165 -42.72 -41.71 -21.91
CA SER A 165 -42.89 -41.68 -20.43
C SER A 165 -42.46 -43.09 -19.94
N GLY A 166 -41.89 -43.24 -18.73
CA GLY A 166 -41.74 -44.56 -18.10
C GLY A 166 -41.04 -44.50 -16.73
N GLY A 167 -41.74 -44.92 -15.68
CA GLY A 167 -41.24 -45.01 -14.30
C GLY A 167 -41.01 -46.45 -13.81
N GLY A 168 -40.37 -46.58 -12.65
CA GLY A 168 -40.26 -47.83 -11.87
C GLY A 168 -39.34 -47.68 -10.64
N GLN A 169 -39.85 -48.02 -9.45
CA GLN A 169 -39.19 -47.96 -8.13
C GLN A 169 -38.25 -49.16 -7.86
N SER A 170 -37.25 -49.00 -6.98
CA SER A 170 -36.88 -49.94 -5.90
C SER A 170 -35.77 -49.37 -4.99
N GLU A 171 -35.64 -49.96 -3.81
CA GLU A 171 -35.14 -49.43 -2.54
C GLU A 171 -33.60 -49.49 -2.30
N GLN A 172 -33.17 -48.74 -1.27
CA GLN A 172 -32.29 -49.17 -0.17
C GLN A 172 -30.84 -48.61 -0.06
N GLN A 173 -30.63 -47.91 1.07
CA GLN A 173 -29.44 -47.74 1.93
C GLN A 173 -28.14 -47.07 1.43
N GLY A 174 -27.67 -46.10 2.23
CA GLY A 174 -26.26 -46.04 2.63
C GLY A 174 -25.61 -44.66 2.66
N GLY A 175 -25.63 -44.03 3.84
CA GLY A 175 -24.56 -43.23 4.46
C GLY A 175 -23.63 -42.30 3.66
N GLY A 176 -23.51 -41.07 4.16
CA GLY A 176 -22.20 -40.43 4.30
C GLY A 176 -21.93 -39.19 3.45
N GLU A 177 -21.65 -38.09 4.17
CA GLU A 177 -20.78 -36.97 3.78
C GLU A 177 -21.25 -35.98 2.69
N GLN A 178 -21.92 -34.92 3.17
CA GLN A 178 -21.83 -33.60 2.57
C GLN A 178 -20.43 -33.02 2.82
N GLY A 179 -19.50 -33.24 1.89
CA GLY A 179 -18.25 -32.49 1.77
C GLY A 179 -18.39 -31.44 0.67
N GLY A 180 -18.26 -30.16 1.04
CA GLY A 180 -18.42 -29.02 0.14
C GLY A 180 -17.48 -29.07 -1.07
N GLN A 181 -18.07 -29.18 -2.26
CA GLN A 181 -17.41 -28.92 -3.53
C GLN A 181 -17.25 -27.41 -3.71
N GLY A 182 -16.02 -26.93 -3.50
CA GLY A 182 -15.62 -25.56 -3.81
C GLY A 182 -14.10 -25.35 -3.86
N GLY A 183 -13.32 -26.21 -3.19
CA GLY A 183 -11.86 -26.06 -3.09
C GLY A 183 -11.01 -26.97 -4.01
N SER A 184 -11.55 -28.05 -4.56
CA SER A 184 -10.75 -29.10 -5.20
C SER A 184 -10.16 -28.69 -6.56
N GLN A 185 -10.87 -27.92 -7.38
CA GLN A 185 -10.40 -27.60 -8.73
C GLN A 185 -9.18 -26.66 -8.78
N GLN A 186 -9.06 -25.73 -7.82
CA GLN A 186 -7.92 -24.81 -7.76
C GLN A 186 -6.67 -25.48 -7.18
N GLN A 187 -6.85 -26.45 -6.27
CA GLN A 187 -5.76 -27.17 -5.62
C GLN A 187 -5.18 -28.28 -6.52
N ASP A 188 -6.00 -28.92 -7.36
CA ASP A 188 -5.56 -29.92 -8.34
C ASP A 188 -4.78 -29.34 -9.54
N GLN A 189 -5.00 -28.06 -9.88
CA GLN A 189 -4.21 -27.39 -10.94
C GLN A 189 -2.82 -26.96 -10.47
N ILE A 190 -2.67 -26.59 -9.19
CA ILE A 190 -1.37 -26.18 -8.60
C ILE A 190 -0.36 -27.35 -8.60
N ASN A 191 -0.84 -28.59 -8.47
CA ASN A 191 0.01 -29.78 -8.49
C ASN A 191 0.57 -30.16 -9.88
N LYS A 192 0.11 -29.51 -10.96
CA LYS A 192 0.52 -29.83 -12.35
C LYS A 192 1.50 -28.83 -12.97
N ASP A 193 1.77 -27.72 -12.31
CA ASP A 193 2.66 -26.67 -12.80
C ASP A 193 3.64 -26.24 -11.69
N PRO A 194 4.84 -26.85 -11.63
CA PRO A 194 5.86 -26.54 -10.63
C PRO A 194 6.26 -25.06 -10.61
N GLN A 195 6.15 -24.35 -11.75
CA GLN A 195 6.50 -22.94 -11.83
C GLN A 195 5.48 -22.07 -11.09
N LYS A 196 4.19 -22.29 -11.34
CA LYS A 196 3.11 -21.60 -10.61
C LYS A 196 3.14 -21.88 -9.11
N ALA A 197 3.50 -23.10 -8.72
CA ALA A 197 3.69 -23.44 -7.31
C ALA A 197 4.84 -22.62 -6.69
N LEU A 198 5.94 -22.42 -7.42
CA LEU A 198 7.08 -21.64 -6.96
C LEU A 198 6.76 -20.14 -6.88
N GLU A 199 6.10 -19.56 -7.90
CA GLU A 199 5.64 -18.17 -7.90
C GLU A 199 4.67 -17.86 -6.74
N LYS A 200 3.84 -18.83 -6.35
CA LYS A 200 2.95 -18.68 -5.19
C LYS A 200 3.74 -18.54 -3.89
N VAL A 201 4.87 -19.22 -3.78
CA VAL A 201 5.74 -19.18 -2.60
C VAL A 201 6.60 -17.92 -2.61
N ASP A 202 7.28 -17.65 -3.72
CA ASP A 202 8.12 -16.48 -3.95
C ASP A 202 7.80 -15.88 -5.33
N PRO A 203 7.00 -14.80 -5.40
CA PRO A 203 6.64 -14.17 -6.67
C PRO A 203 7.84 -13.49 -7.36
N THR A 204 8.97 -13.34 -6.66
CA THR A 204 10.16 -12.65 -7.18
C THR A 204 11.13 -13.56 -7.94
N VAL A 205 10.87 -14.88 -7.95
CA VAL A 205 11.81 -15.90 -8.43
C VAL A 205 12.25 -15.76 -9.90
N ASP A 206 11.37 -15.23 -10.75
CA ASP A 206 11.60 -15.08 -12.21
C ASP A 206 11.68 -13.62 -12.66
N LEU A 207 11.94 -12.69 -11.75
CA LEU A 207 12.09 -11.28 -12.13
C LEU A 207 13.43 -11.07 -12.84
N ASN A 208 13.38 -10.43 -14.00
CA ASN A 208 14.59 -9.96 -14.67
C ASN A 208 15.12 -8.68 -14.01
N LYS A 209 16.30 -8.21 -14.43
CA LYS A 209 16.95 -7.04 -13.82
C LYS A 209 16.10 -5.76 -13.86
N GLU A 210 15.38 -5.51 -14.95
CA GLU A 210 14.51 -4.34 -15.07
C GLU A 210 13.31 -4.45 -14.12
N GLU A 211 12.68 -5.63 -14.08
CA GLU A 211 11.56 -5.92 -13.19
C GLU A 211 11.96 -5.84 -11.71
N LEU A 212 13.14 -6.36 -11.35
CA LEU A 212 13.71 -6.24 -10.00
C LEU A 212 13.94 -4.78 -9.60
N SER A 213 14.40 -3.94 -10.54
CA SER A 213 14.57 -2.50 -10.27
C SER A 213 13.24 -1.82 -9.96
N ILE A 214 12.16 -2.19 -10.65
CA ILE A 214 10.82 -1.64 -10.38
C ILE A 214 10.33 -2.09 -9.01
N VAL A 215 10.49 -3.37 -8.66
CA VAL A 215 10.13 -3.89 -7.33
C VAL A 215 10.95 -3.16 -6.26
N ARG A 216 12.24 -2.95 -6.47
CA ARG A 216 13.09 -2.16 -5.56
C ARG A 216 12.55 -0.75 -5.35
N ASN A 217 12.19 -0.05 -6.44
CA ASN A 217 11.62 1.30 -6.34
C ASN A 217 10.32 1.32 -5.51
N SER A 218 9.49 0.28 -5.59
CA SER A 218 8.29 0.18 -4.76
C SER A 218 8.60 -0.04 -3.27
N ILE A 219 9.65 -0.81 -2.96
CA ILE A 219 10.09 -1.05 -1.57
C ILE A 219 10.71 0.22 -0.96
N GLU A 220 11.39 1.05 -1.76
CA GLU A 220 11.93 2.32 -1.29
C GLU A 220 10.84 3.29 -0.82
N LEU A 221 9.62 3.24 -1.36
CA LEU A 221 8.48 3.99 -0.79
C LEU A 221 8.16 3.56 0.65
N GLN A 222 8.19 2.26 0.91
CA GLN A 222 7.86 1.69 2.21
C GLN A 222 8.84 2.13 3.31
N LYS A 223 10.09 2.44 2.95
CA LYS A 223 11.14 2.95 3.87
C LYS A 223 10.67 4.17 4.67
N HIS A 224 9.82 5.01 4.10
CA HIS A 224 9.42 6.29 4.71
C HIS A 224 8.36 6.13 5.80
N MET A 225 7.63 5.01 5.80
CA MET A 225 6.48 4.82 6.70
C MET A 225 6.85 4.90 8.18
N ASN A 226 8.01 4.39 8.61
CA ASN A 226 8.46 4.51 10.00
C ASN A 226 8.47 5.97 10.45
N LYS A 227 9.00 6.88 9.62
CA LYS A 227 9.11 8.30 9.95
C LYS A 227 7.74 8.94 10.05
N PHE A 228 6.86 8.68 9.08
CA PHE A 228 5.52 9.27 9.06
C PHE A 228 4.69 8.82 10.27
N VAL A 229 4.72 7.52 10.55
CA VAL A 229 4.03 6.92 11.69
C VAL A 229 4.54 7.46 13.03
N SER A 230 5.85 7.72 13.13
CA SER A 230 6.47 8.24 14.36
C SER A 230 6.09 9.68 14.70
N LEU A 231 5.45 10.41 13.79
CA LEU A 231 4.94 11.78 14.04
C LEU A 231 3.62 11.80 14.82
N PHE A 232 2.96 10.65 14.94
CA PHE A 232 1.65 10.53 15.57
C PHE A 232 1.68 9.57 16.75
N ASN A 233 0.68 9.70 17.63
CA ASN A 233 0.46 8.76 18.72
C ASN A 233 -0.23 7.50 18.19
N VAL A 234 0.58 6.59 17.65
CA VAL A 234 0.15 5.29 17.14
C VAL A 234 0.37 4.18 18.15
N GLN A 235 -0.48 3.15 18.11
CA GLN A 235 -0.33 1.97 18.97
C GLN A 235 0.80 1.04 18.50
N ALA A 236 0.91 0.84 17.19
CA ALA A 236 1.98 0.03 16.60
C ALA A 236 3.28 0.83 16.50
N PRO A 237 4.43 0.32 16.99
CA PRO A 237 5.70 1.01 16.85
C PRO A 237 6.12 1.20 15.38
N GLY A 238 6.54 2.42 15.01
CA GLY A 238 7.09 2.71 13.67
C GLY A 238 8.25 1.79 13.27
N ASP A 239 9.00 1.28 14.24
CA ASP A 239 10.08 0.31 14.03
C ASP A 239 9.62 -0.98 13.35
N LEU A 240 8.36 -1.41 13.53
CA LEU A 240 7.82 -2.57 12.81
C LEU A 240 7.75 -2.35 11.29
N TYR A 241 7.49 -1.11 10.87
CA TYR A 241 7.45 -0.72 9.46
C TYR A 241 8.85 -0.72 8.84
N GLN A 242 9.84 -0.25 9.60
CA GLN A 242 11.23 -0.31 9.20
C GLN A 242 11.72 -1.77 9.11
N LEU A 243 11.30 -2.63 10.05
CA LEU A 243 11.61 -4.06 10.02
C LEU A 243 11.04 -4.72 8.77
N LYS A 244 9.79 -4.38 8.40
CA LYS A 244 9.15 -4.83 7.17
C LYS A 244 9.93 -4.39 5.92
N TYR A 245 10.37 -3.13 5.86
CA TYR A 245 11.21 -2.64 4.76
C TYR A 245 12.53 -3.43 4.66
N LEU A 246 13.23 -3.64 5.78
CA LEU A 246 14.51 -4.36 5.80
C LEU A 246 14.38 -5.81 5.31
N LEU A 247 13.29 -6.50 5.64
CA LEU A 247 13.04 -7.86 5.14
C LEU A 247 12.76 -7.89 3.64
N HIS A 248 12.03 -6.91 3.11
CA HIS A 248 11.86 -6.76 1.66
C HIS A 248 13.21 -6.46 0.98
N ASP A 249 14.03 -5.59 1.56
CA ASP A 249 15.35 -5.26 1.01
C ASP A 249 16.32 -6.45 1.05
N ILE A 250 16.29 -7.30 2.10
CA ILE A 250 17.02 -8.57 2.14
C ILE A 250 16.60 -9.47 0.97
N ASN A 251 15.29 -9.64 0.76
CA ASN A 251 14.78 -10.47 -0.33
C ASN A 251 15.29 -9.96 -1.69
N ILE A 252 14.99 -8.72 -2.05
CA ILE A 252 15.33 -8.19 -3.37
C ILE A 252 16.84 -8.08 -3.58
N SER A 253 17.60 -7.67 -2.57
CA SER A 253 19.07 -7.63 -2.68
C SER A 253 19.67 -9.02 -2.87
N SER A 254 19.04 -10.08 -2.35
CA SER A 254 19.48 -11.45 -2.63
C SER A 254 19.26 -11.84 -4.09
N LYS A 255 18.13 -11.46 -4.69
CA LYS A 255 17.81 -11.67 -6.13
C LYS A 255 18.79 -10.94 -7.05
N GLU A 256 19.30 -9.80 -6.60
CA GLU A 256 20.33 -9.02 -7.28
C GLU A 256 21.76 -9.54 -7.02
N ILE A 257 21.92 -10.59 -6.21
CA ILE A 257 23.22 -11.14 -5.79
C ILE A 257 24.07 -10.08 -5.04
N ASN A 258 23.44 -9.06 -4.47
CA ASN A 258 24.09 -8.01 -3.69
C ASN A 258 24.25 -8.43 -2.22
N TRP A 259 25.16 -9.38 -1.98
CA TRP A 259 25.37 -9.96 -0.65
C TRP A 259 25.88 -8.97 0.39
N GLU A 260 26.58 -7.90 -0.02
CA GLU A 260 26.97 -6.83 0.90
C GLU A 260 25.73 -6.16 1.48
N LYS A 261 24.80 -5.76 0.60
CA LYS A 261 23.54 -5.15 1.02
C LYS A 261 22.71 -6.12 1.86
N VAL A 262 22.55 -7.38 1.42
CA VAL A 262 21.86 -8.42 2.20
C VAL A 262 22.40 -8.52 3.63
N ASN A 263 23.73 -8.61 3.78
CA ASN A 263 24.35 -8.72 5.11
C ASN A 263 24.15 -7.45 5.96
N SER A 264 24.24 -6.27 5.34
CA SER A 264 24.01 -4.99 6.03
C SER A 264 22.56 -4.84 6.51
N SER A 265 21.60 -5.24 5.67
CA SER A 265 20.18 -5.20 5.98
C SER A 265 19.83 -6.25 7.04
N MET A 266 20.40 -7.46 6.96
CA MET A 266 20.23 -8.48 8.01
C MET A 266 20.79 -8.02 9.36
N LYS A 267 21.96 -7.40 9.39
CA LYS A 267 22.52 -6.81 10.63
C LYS A 267 21.58 -5.74 11.19
N SER A 268 21.03 -4.88 10.33
CA SER A 268 20.08 -3.85 10.74
C SER A 268 18.78 -4.45 11.28
N THR A 269 18.27 -5.52 10.65
CA THR A 269 17.11 -6.30 11.11
C THR A 269 17.32 -6.84 12.52
N LEU A 270 18.47 -7.47 12.80
CA LEU A 270 18.78 -8.01 14.13
C LEU A 270 18.86 -6.93 15.20
N ASN A 271 19.53 -5.81 14.88
CA ASN A 271 19.65 -4.68 15.80
C ASN A 271 18.28 -4.06 16.12
N LEU A 272 17.46 -3.85 15.09
CA LEU A 272 16.13 -3.28 15.22
C LEU A 272 15.16 -4.22 15.95
N TRP A 273 15.25 -5.53 15.71
CA TRP A 273 14.46 -6.51 16.45
C TRP A 273 14.75 -6.43 17.96
N GLY A 274 16.01 -6.23 18.35
CA GLY A 274 16.38 -6.09 19.76
C GLY A 274 15.67 -4.93 20.48
N SER A 275 15.32 -3.84 19.79
CA SER A 275 14.54 -2.74 20.37
C SER A 275 13.03 -2.97 20.34
N ILE A 276 12.53 -3.73 19.36
CA ILE A 276 11.10 -4.07 19.20
C ILE A 276 10.68 -5.19 20.15
N GLU A 277 11.55 -6.17 20.40
CA GLU A 277 11.23 -7.43 21.09
C GLU A 277 10.46 -7.24 22.41
N PRO A 278 10.86 -6.32 23.33
CA PRO A 278 10.11 -6.12 24.57
C PRO A 278 8.66 -5.68 24.34
N LYS A 279 8.45 -4.72 23.43
CA LYS A 279 7.10 -4.23 23.09
C LYS A 279 6.26 -5.30 22.40
N ALA A 280 6.88 -6.07 21.52
CA ALA A 280 6.23 -7.19 20.85
C ALA A 280 5.79 -8.27 21.84
N LEU A 281 6.62 -8.56 22.86
CA LEU A 281 6.30 -9.52 23.92
C LEU A 281 5.09 -9.05 24.75
N GLU A 282 5.01 -7.76 25.05
CA GLU A 282 3.85 -7.14 25.72
C GLU A 282 2.59 -7.16 24.85
N ALA A 283 2.73 -6.96 23.54
CA ALA A 283 1.64 -7.02 22.58
C ALA A 283 1.06 -8.44 22.45
N ASP A 284 1.88 -9.39 22.02
CA ASP A 284 1.49 -10.79 21.84
C ASP A 284 2.72 -11.70 21.98
N LYS A 285 2.77 -12.47 23.07
CA LYS A 285 3.85 -13.40 23.37
C LYS A 285 4.04 -14.48 22.29
N ASN A 286 2.97 -14.99 21.71
CA ASN A 286 3.06 -16.06 20.70
C ASN A 286 3.59 -15.51 19.38
N LEU A 287 3.13 -14.33 18.96
CA LEU A 287 3.64 -13.67 17.76
C LEU A 287 5.10 -13.23 17.94
N ASN A 288 5.46 -12.73 19.12
CA ASN A 288 6.85 -12.40 19.45
C ASN A 288 7.80 -13.59 19.26
N LEU A 289 7.47 -14.76 19.83
CA LEU A 289 8.28 -15.97 19.71
C LEU A 289 8.37 -16.47 18.25
N GLN A 290 7.25 -16.44 17.52
CA GLN A 290 7.21 -16.83 16.11
C GLN A 290 8.06 -15.90 15.24
N LEU A 291 7.96 -14.58 15.44
CA LEU A 291 8.72 -13.60 14.67
C LEU A 291 10.21 -13.69 14.97
N LYS A 292 10.60 -13.86 16.25
CA LYS A 292 12.00 -14.12 16.63
C LYS A 292 12.57 -15.34 15.92
N GLN A 293 11.86 -16.47 15.97
CA GLN A 293 12.27 -17.69 15.28
C GLN A 293 12.39 -17.47 13.77
N SER A 294 11.42 -16.78 13.17
CA SER A 294 11.40 -16.48 11.74
C SER A 294 12.57 -15.59 11.31
N ILE A 295 12.94 -14.58 12.11
CA ILE A 295 14.12 -13.72 11.87
C ILE A 295 15.42 -14.53 11.93
N ASN A 296 15.57 -15.41 12.93
CA ASN A 296 16.74 -16.29 13.04
C ASN A 296 16.85 -17.21 11.81
N GLU A 297 15.73 -17.74 11.34
CA GLU A 297 15.70 -18.56 10.14
C GLU A 297 16.09 -17.78 8.88
N VAL A 298 15.70 -16.51 8.76
CA VAL A 298 16.18 -15.62 7.68
C VAL A 298 17.69 -15.42 7.78
N GLU A 299 18.23 -15.20 8.99
CA GLU A 299 19.67 -15.09 9.22
C GLU A 299 20.42 -16.33 8.74
N ASP A 300 19.93 -17.53 9.09
CA ASP A 300 20.53 -18.80 8.68
C ASP A 300 20.66 -18.90 7.16
N VAL A 301 19.58 -18.65 6.43
CA VAL A 301 19.60 -18.78 4.97
C VAL A 301 20.34 -17.65 4.27
N VAL A 302 20.45 -16.48 4.91
CA VAL A 302 21.36 -15.40 4.47
C VAL A 302 22.82 -15.85 4.57
N ARG A 303 23.22 -16.52 5.67
CA ARG A 303 24.58 -17.07 5.81
C ARG A 303 24.89 -18.15 4.76
N GLU A 304 23.89 -18.95 4.42
CA GLU A 304 23.97 -19.95 3.35
C GLU A 304 23.94 -19.36 1.94
N LYS A 305 23.62 -18.07 1.80
CA LYS A 305 23.39 -17.40 0.50
C LYS A 305 22.33 -18.09 -0.36
N ASN A 306 21.29 -18.63 0.29
CA ASN A 306 20.24 -19.37 -0.39
C ASN A 306 19.08 -18.44 -0.79
N GLU A 307 19.21 -17.80 -1.95
CA GLU A 307 18.26 -16.81 -2.49
C GLU A 307 16.79 -17.30 -2.52
N LYS A 308 16.56 -18.58 -2.84
CA LYS A 308 15.20 -19.15 -2.88
C LYS A 308 14.60 -19.29 -1.48
N LEU A 309 15.39 -19.78 -0.53
CA LEU A 309 14.92 -19.88 0.85
C LEU A 309 14.81 -18.52 1.54
N ILE A 310 15.65 -17.54 1.17
CA ILE A 310 15.53 -16.15 1.63
C ILE A 310 14.17 -15.59 1.24
N GLY A 311 13.75 -15.71 -0.02
CA GLY A 311 12.43 -15.24 -0.49
C GLY A 311 11.27 -15.88 0.29
N MET A 312 11.31 -17.20 0.48
CA MET A 312 10.30 -17.92 1.25
C MET A 312 10.24 -17.47 2.73
N LYS A 313 11.38 -17.42 3.42
CA LYS A 313 11.44 -17.13 4.85
C LYS A 313 11.12 -15.69 5.17
N THR A 314 11.61 -14.74 4.35
CA THR A 314 11.27 -13.32 4.49
C THR A 314 9.77 -13.08 4.32
N LYS A 315 9.12 -13.73 3.36
CA LYS A 315 7.66 -13.67 3.20
C LYS A 315 6.92 -14.11 4.46
N THR A 316 7.31 -15.24 5.06
CA THR A 316 6.71 -15.69 6.33
C THR A 316 6.95 -14.68 7.46
N SER A 317 8.15 -14.10 7.56
CA SER A 317 8.44 -13.06 8.54
C SER A 317 7.56 -11.81 8.34
N LEU A 318 7.34 -11.39 7.09
CA LEU A 318 6.47 -10.26 6.76
C LEU A 318 5.02 -10.50 7.19
N GLU A 319 4.48 -11.70 6.94
CA GLU A 319 3.13 -12.08 7.39
C GLU A 319 2.99 -12.06 8.92
N LEU A 320 4.06 -12.40 9.66
CA LEU A 320 4.08 -12.33 11.12
C LEU A 320 4.14 -10.87 11.62
N ILE A 321 4.88 -10.00 10.93
CA ILE A 321 4.92 -8.55 11.24
C ILE A 321 3.52 -7.94 11.07
N GLU A 322 2.81 -8.25 9.99
CA GLU A 322 1.44 -7.75 9.78
C GLU A 322 0.48 -8.17 10.90
N LYS A 323 0.56 -9.43 11.35
CA LYS A 323 -0.24 -9.90 12.48
C LYS A 323 0.15 -9.18 13.77
N LEU A 324 1.44 -8.93 13.98
CA LEU A 324 1.91 -8.22 15.16
C LEU A 324 1.45 -6.75 15.15
N ILE A 325 1.53 -6.04 14.02
CA ILE A 325 0.98 -4.69 13.86
C ILE A 325 -0.50 -4.66 14.26
N LYS A 326 -1.32 -5.58 13.74
CA LYS A 326 -2.74 -5.69 14.09
C LYS A 326 -2.96 -5.95 15.60
N SER A 327 -2.14 -6.80 16.21
CA SER A 327 -2.24 -7.06 17.66
C SER A 327 -1.93 -5.83 18.53
N PHE A 328 -1.17 -4.86 18.01
CA PHE A 328 -1.02 -3.56 18.66
C PHE A 328 -2.28 -2.71 18.48
N GLU A 329 -2.88 -2.70 17.29
CA GLU A 329 -4.07 -1.91 16.93
C GLU A 329 -5.38 -2.37 17.64
N GLU A 330 -5.44 -3.61 18.09
CA GLU A 330 -6.61 -4.20 18.75
C GLU A 330 -6.65 -3.98 20.28
N LYS A 331 -5.66 -3.29 20.85
CA LYS A 331 -5.55 -3.01 22.30
C LYS A 331 -6.05 -1.63 22.69
#